data_AF-A0A803J757-F1
#
_entry.id   AF-A0A803J757-F1
#
_cell.length_a   1.000
_cell.length_b   1.000
_cell.length_c   1.000
_cell.angle_alpha   90.00
_cell.angle_beta   90.00
_cell.angle_gamma   90.00
#
_symmetry.space_group_name_H-M   'P 1'
#
loop_
_entity.id
_entity.type
_entity.pdbx_description
1 polymer ?
#
loop_
_entity_poly.entity_id
_entity_poly.type
_entity_poly.pdbx_seq_one_letter_code
_entity_poly.pdbx_strand_id
1 'polypeptide(L)'
;DIWGRYLPFLPETHEDLSIKMFDHLIESNHLKAELSDQEITEPDLTFIKELIMGCPLSDKLKLDPWPYEGRPVEKMFLYQIVANKENGIDVDKFDYLARDCYHLGIQNSFDYKRFLKFARVCDVGNRKHICVRDKEVWNLYNMFYTRYGLYRRTCHHRVVNVIEIMIGEAFGKADKYFKIKGSKVKVDSEVKVELLTISGAVNDMVAYTKLTDAIFLQILYSSDPNLSAAKEILEKIVHRKFYSYLGEATSNPTSKQTPDKIKLSGELATAVKRGDPNLRCTEEDFVVDVFVLDYGMKEKNPIDKVYFYSKNNPREAFNIRREEVSYLLLVNFSEQIIRAYCKKTDDDNMLKAAKNGFMQLCQDKGFSIRQVCASSKFWLHKNQV
;
A
#
# COMPACT_ATOMS: atom_id res chain seq x y z
N ASP A 1 1.37 2.31 2.33
CA ASP A 1 1.64 2.76 3.70
C ASP A 1 0.52 3.66 4.21
N ILE A 2 0.14 3.53 5.49
CA ILE A 2 -0.91 4.32 6.17
C ILE A 2 -0.55 5.81 6.14
N TRP A 3 0.73 6.11 6.34
CA TRP A 3 1.30 7.46 6.35
C TRP A 3 1.03 8.19 5.02
N GLY A 4 1.37 7.60 3.88
CA GLY A 4 1.11 8.19 2.56
C GLY A 4 -0.39 8.27 2.17
N ARG A 5 -1.28 7.52 2.84
CA ARG A 5 -2.73 7.53 2.55
C ARG A 5 -3.51 8.56 3.35
N TYR A 6 -3.08 8.87 4.57
CA TYR A 6 -3.86 9.68 5.52
C TYR A 6 -3.09 10.84 6.14
N LEU A 7 -1.78 10.95 5.90
CA LEU A 7 -0.95 12.11 6.24
C LEU A 7 -0.32 12.67 4.94
N PRO A 8 -1.07 13.48 4.17
CA PRO A 8 -0.72 13.90 2.81
C PRO A 8 0.50 14.83 2.69
N PHE A 9 1.29 15.00 3.76
CA PHE A 9 2.41 15.93 3.84
C PHE A 9 3.79 15.27 3.66
N LEU A 10 3.84 13.96 3.36
CA LEU A 10 5.11 13.26 3.14
C LEU A 10 5.37 13.11 1.64
N PRO A 11 6.27 13.90 1.04
CA PRO A 11 6.58 13.83 -0.39
C PRO A 11 7.40 12.59 -0.76
N GLU A 12 7.91 11.85 0.23
CA GLU A 12 8.84 10.73 0.05
C GLU A 12 8.14 9.39 0.21
N THR A 13 8.54 8.43 -0.64
CA THR A 13 8.09 7.05 -0.55
C THR A 13 8.87 6.29 0.54
N HIS A 14 8.32 5.16 0.99
CA HIS A 14 9.03 4.31 1.94
C HIS A 14 10.32 3.72 1.33
N GLU A 15 10.41 3.60 0.01
CA GLU A 15 11.64 3.26 -0.70
C GLU A 15 12.71 4.37 -0.59
N ASP A 16 12.33 5.64 -0.75
CA ASP A 16 13.25 6.78 -0.56
C ASP A 16 13.80 6.81 0.89
N LEU A 17 12.91 6.60 1.86
CA LEU A 17 13.27 6.55 3.28
C LEU A 17 14.15 5.34 3.61
N SER A 18 13.97 4.22 2.90
CA SER A 18 14.82 3.03 3.06
C SER A 18 16.25 3.30 2.61
N ILE A 19 16.46 4.07 1.53
CA ILE A 19 17.80 4.48 1.09
C ILE A 19 18.46 5.40 2.12
N LYS A 20 17.73 6.41 2.61
CA LYS A 20 18.25 7.32 3.65
C LYS A 20 18.59 6.58 4.94
N MET A 21 17.75 5.64 5.36
CA MET A 21 17.99 4.84 6.55
C MET A 21 19.17 3.88 6.37
N PHE A 22 19.36 3.33 5.16
CA PHE A 22 20.53 2.52 4.84
C PHE A 22 21.83 3.32 4.96
N ASP A 23 21.87 4.54 4.42
CA ASP A 23 23.02 5.44 4.58
C ASP A 23 23.28 5.78 6.05
N HIS A 24 22.21 6.14 6.77
CA HIS A 24 22.28 6.43 8.19
C HIS A 24 22.80 5.25 9.01
N LEU A 25 22.38 4.03 8.68
CA LEU A 25 22.81 2.79 9.32
C LEU A 25 24.31 2.55 9.12
N ILE A 26 24.82 2.75 7.90
CA ILE A 26 26.25 2.57 7.61
C ILE A 26 27.08 3.61 8.37
N GLU A 27 26.69 4.87 8.29
CA GLU A 27 27.46 5.98 8.87
C GLU A 27 27.46 5.95 10.39
N SER A 28 26.30 5.77 11.01
CA SER A 28 26.14 5.84 12.46
C SER A 28 26.75 4.66 13.20
N ASN A 29 26.92 3.53 12.51
CA ASN A 29 27.55 2.33 13.05
C ASN A 29 28.99 2.14 12.52
N HIS A 30 29.53 3.11 11.79
CA HIS A 30 30.91 3.10 11.26
C HIS A 30 31.24 1.86 10.40
N LEU A 31 30.26 1.33 9.66
CA LEU A 31 30.38 0.05 8.95
C LEU A 31 31.22 0.11 7.68
N LYS A 32 31.63 1.30 7.22
CA LYS A 32 32.41 1.43 5.97
C LYS A 32 33.70 0.60 5.97
N ALA A 33 34.38 0.54 7.12
CA ALA A 33 35.60 -0.26 7.25
C ALA A 33 35.28 -1.76 7.16
N GLU A 34 34.29 -2.24 7.91
CA GLU A 34 33.89 -3.65 7.91
C GLU A 34 33.38 -4.12 6.53
N LEU A 35 32.64 -3.27 5.83
CA LEU A 35 32.17 -3.55 4.47
C LEU A 35 33.35 -3.63 3.49
N SER A 36 34.33 -2.72 3.61
CA SER A 36 35.53 -2.76 2.79
C SER A 36 36.37 -4.02 3.05
N ASP A 37 36.47 -4.47 4.30
CA ASP A 37 37.16 -5.72 4.65
C ASP A 37 36.49 -6.97 4.05
N GLN A 38 35.20 -6.88 3.71
CA GLN A 38 34.44 -7.89 2.98
C GLN A 38 34.41 -7.66 1.46
N GLU A 39 35.29 -6.80 0.94
CA GLU A 39 35.37 -6.43 -0.49
C GLU A 39 34.09 -5.76 -1.04
N ILE A 40 33.27 -5.17 -0.17
CA ILE A 40 32.09 -4.38 -0.56
C ILE A 40 32.53 -2.94 -0.81
N THR A 41 32.34 -2.49 -2.04
CA THR A 41 32.82 -1.21 -2.56
C THR A 41 31.68 -0.20 -2.79
N GLU A 42 32.00 1.06 -3.08
CA GLU A 42 30.98 2.10 -3.38
C GLU A 42 30.03 1.72 -4.54
N PRO A 43 30.48 1.08 -5.65
CA PRO A 43 29.57 0.50 -6.64
C PRO A 43 28.57 -0.52 -6.08
N ASP A 44 28.94 -1.28 -5.04
CA ASP A 44 28.04 -2.24 -4.40
C ASP A 44 27.00 -1.55 -3.52
N LEU A 45 27.39 -0.50 -2.80
CA LEU A 45 26.46 0.35 -2.05
C LEU A 45 25.47 1.04 -2.97
N THR A 46 25.95 1.53 -4.11
CA THR A 46 25.11 2.10 -5.18
C THR A 46 24.14 1.04 -5.70
N PHE A 47 24.65 -0.16 -6.03
CA PHE A 47 23.82 -1.28 -6.47
C PHE A 47 22.74 -1.66 -5.45
N ILE A 48 23.05 -1.71 -4.15
CA ILE A 48 22.06 -2.01 -3.10
C ILE A 48 20.93 -0.97 -3.09
N LYS A 49 21.25 0.32 -3.16
CA LYS A 49 20.25 1.39 -3.22
C LYS A 49 19.37 1.28 -4.47
N GLU A 50 19.98 0.96 -5.61
CA GLU A 50 19.26 0.73 -6.86
C GLU A 50 18.33 -0.49 -6.81
N LEU A 51 18.71 -1.56 -6.09
CA LEU A 51 17.87 -2.74 -5.85
C LEU A 51 16.64 -2.43 -4.98
N ILE A 52 16.79 -1.52 -4.01
CA ILE A 52 15.70 -1.06 -3.13
C ILE A 52 14.75 -0.15 -3.91
N MET A 53 15.31 0.88 -4.54
CA MET A 53 14.51 1.89 -5.21
C MET A 53 13.81 1.30 -6.44
N GLY A 54 14.57 0.54 -7.24
CA GLY A 54 14.20 0.08 -8.56
C GLY A 54 13.99 1.23 -9.56
N CYS A 55 14.09 0.93 -10.85
CA CYS A 55 13.78 1.89 -11.91
C CYS A 55 12.91 1.18 -12.96
N PRO A 56 11.75 1.73 -13.33
CA PRO A 56 10.99 1.19 -14.44
C PRO A 56 11.77 1.43 -15.73
N LEU A 57 12.40 0.36 -16.23
CA LEU A 57 12.96 0.35 -17.59
C LEU A 57 11.79 0.55 -18.56
N SER A 58 11.90 1.49 -19.50
CA SER A 58 10.83 1.68 -20.48
C SER A 58 10.69 0.44 -21.37
N ASP A 59 9.47 0.22 -21.87
CA ASP A 59 9.15 -0.89 -22.77
C ASP A 59 9.93 -0.81 -24.11
N LYS A 60 10.63 0.31 -24.39
CA LYS A 60 11.48 0.49 -25.56
C LYS A 60 12.87 -0.10 -25.31
N LEU A 61 12.94 -1.43 -25.28
CA LEU A 61 14.11 -2.29 -25.04
C LEU A 61 15.35 -2.06 -25.95
N LYS A 62 15.36 -1.04 -26.82
CA LYS A 62 16.47 -0.80 -27.77
C LYS A 62 17.05 0.63 -27.74
N LEU A 63 16.42 1.60 -27.07
CA LEU A 63 16.76 3.01 -27.23
C LEU A 63 17.10 3.75 -25.93
N ASP A 64 16.74 3.21 -24.76
CA ASP A 64 17.06 3.91 -23.51
C ASP A 64 18.46 3.52 -23.02
N PRO A 65 19.29 4.51 -22.63
CA PRO A 65 20.57 4.25 -22.01
C PRO A 65 20.37 3.39 -20.75
N TRP A 66 21.36 2.54 -20.45
CA TRP A 66 21.37 1.75 -19.23
C TRP A 66 21.31 2.70 -18.02
N PRO A 67 20.25 2.65 -17.17
CA PRO A 67 20.00 3.71 -16.19
C PRO A 67 20.68 3.45 -14.85
N TYR A 68 21.41 2.34 -14.71
CA TYR A 68 22.04 1.94 -13.47
C TYR A 68 23.55 2.08 -13.55
N GLU A 69 24.15 2.42 -12.43
CA GLU A 69 25.59 2.61 -12.26
C GLU A 69 26.19 1.43 -11.49
N GLY A 70 25.44 0.83 -10.55
CA GLY A 70 25.96 -0.18 -9.64
C GLY A 70 26.38 -1.49 -10.33
N ARG A 71 25.72 -1.86 -11.44
CA ARG A 71 26.05 -3.02 -12.27
C ARG A 71 25.84 -2.75 -13.75
N PRO A 72 26.56 -3.43 -14.64
CA PRO A 72 26.40 -3.28 -16.08
C PRO A 72 25.17 -4.03 -16.62
N VAL A 73 24.76 -3.71 -17.86
CA VAL A 73 23.51 -4.17 -18.50
C VAL A 73 23.37 -5.70 -18.57
N GLU A 74 24.46 -6.44 -18.67
CA GLU A 74 24.47 -7.90 -18.67
C GLU A 74 24.10 -8.54 -17.32
N LYS A 75 24.05 -7.74 -16.25
CA LYS A 75 23.62 -8.14 -14.91
C LYS A 75 22.20 -7.69 -14.58
N MET A 76 21.43 -7.23 -15.56
CA MET A 76 20.07 -6.73 -15.39
C MET A 76 19.15 -7.66 -14.58
N PHE A 77 19.25 -8.98 -14.77
CA PHE A 77 18.48 -9.98 -14.01
C PHE A 77 18.59 -9.84 -12.48
N LEU A 78 19.66 -9.25 -11.95
CA LEU A 78 19.79 -9.03 -10.51
C LEU A 78 18.78 -7.99 -9.99
N TYR A 79 18.46 -6.98 -10.80
CA TYR A 79 17.46 -5.95 -10.48
C TYR A 79 16.01 -6.48 -10.50
N GLN A 80 15.79 -7.71 -10.96
CA GLN A 80 14.50 -8.38 -10.93
C GLN A 80 14.28 -9.22 -9.65
N ILE A 81 15.25 -9.24 -8.72
CA ILE A 81 15.19 -10.09 -7.52
C ILE A 81 14.48 -9.38 -6.36
N VAL A 82 14.95 -8.19 -5.96
CA VAL A 82 14.52 -7.50 -4.73
C VAL A 82 13.25 -6.67 -4.94
N ALA A 83 13.28 -5.73 -5.88
CA ALA A 83 12.13 -4.89 -6.23
C ALA A 83 11.95 -4.85 -7.75
N ASN A 84 11.18 -5.80 -8.28
CA ASN A 84 11.05 -5.98 -9.72
C ASN A 84 10.06 -4.97 -10.32
N LYS A 85 10.57 -3.85 -10.84
CA LYS A 85 9.72 -2.79 -11.42
C LYS A 85 9.18 -3.14 -12.82
N GLU A 86 9.61 -4.22 -13.45
CA GLU A 86 9.11 -4.62 -14.76
C GLU A 86 7.74 -5.29 -14.68
N ASN A 87 7.59 -6.26 -13.78
CA ASN A 87 6.36 -7.05 -13.65
C ASN A 87 5.93 -7.33 -12.20
N GLY A 88 6.70 -6.88 -11.21
CA GLY A 88 6.40 -7.05 -9.81
C GLY A 88 6.62 -8.47 -9.29
N ILE A 89 7.28 -9.38 -10.00
CA ILE A 89 7.61 -10.72 -9.47
C ILE A 89 8.97 -10.63 -8.78
N ASP A 90 8.97 -10.55 -7.45
CA ASP A 90 10.16 -10.36 -6.60
C ASP A 90 10.04 -11.14 -5.28
N VAL A 91 11.17 -11.27 -4.59
CA VAL A 91 11.24 -12.07 -3.35
C VAL A 91 10.53 -11.43 -2.17
N ASP A 92 10.30 -10.11 -2.20
CA ASP A 92 9.44 -9.41 -1.25
C ASP A 92 8.03 -10.03 -1.22
N LYS A 93 7.42 -10.19 -2.39
CA LYS A 93 6.10 -10.86 -2.52
C LYS A 93 6.12 -12.30 -2.08
N PHE A 94 7.21 -13.00 -2.33
CA PHE A 94 7.31 -14.41 -1.98
C PHE A 94 7.26 -14.59 -0.46
N ASP A 95 7.97 -13.74 0.28
CA ASP A 95 7.98 -13.74 1.73
C ASP A 95 6.65 -13.27 2.31
N TYR A 96 6.17 -12.06 1.97
CA TYR A 96 4.98 -11.53 2.63
C TYR A 96 3.74 -12.35 2.29
N LEU A 97 3.61 -12.91 1.07
CA LEU A 97 2.47 -13.79 0.77
C LEU A 97 2.49 -15.04 1.64
N ALA A 98 3.65 -15.64 1.88
CA ALA A 98 3.76 -16.80 2.76
C ALA A 98 3.53 -16.42 4.23
N ARG A 99 4.19 -15.36 4.70
CA ARG A 99 4.13 -14.87 6.08
C ARG A 99 2.74 -14.39 6.45
N ASP A 100 2.13 -13.53 5.65
CA ASP A 100 0.83 -12.94 5.96
C ASP A 100 -0.26 -14.00 5.91
N CYS A 101 -0.25 -14.87 4.88
CA CYS A 101 -1.20 -15.98 4.81
C CYS A 101 -1.10 -16.88 6.05
N TYR A 102 0.12 -17.19 6.50
CA TYR A 102 0.32 -17.96 7.73
C TYR A 102 -0.30 -17.27 8.97
N HIS A 103 0.03 -16.00 9.21
CA HIS A 103 -0.45 -15.26 10.40
C HIS A 103 -1.95 -14.95 10.35
N LEU A 104 -2.52 -14.79 9.15
CA LEU A 104 -3.94 -14.48 8.94
C LEU A 104 -4.82 -15.74 8.84
N GLY A 105 -4.22 -16.94 8.85
CA GLY A 105 -4.96 -18.19 8.68
C GLY A 105 -5.57 -18.35 7.27
N ILE A 106 -4.94 -17.76 6.25
CA ILE A 106 -5.34 -17.86 4.85
C ILE A 106 -4.40 -18.84 4.15
N GLN A 107 -4.91 -19.67 3.24
CA GLN A 107 -4.06 -20.53 2.43
C GLN A 107 -3.34 -19.73 1.33
N ASN A 108 -2.01 -19.83 1.29
CA ASN A 108 -1.20 -19.32 0.18
C ASN A 108 -1.18 -20.36 -0.95
N SER A 109 -1.64 -19.99 -2.15
CA SER A 109 -1.66 -20.87 -3.32
C SER A 109 -0.40 -20.78 -4.21
N PHE A 110 0.50 -19.84 -3.91
CA PHE A 110 1.75 -19.65 -4.65
C PHE A 110 2.91 -20.43 -4.03
N ASP A 111 3.56 -21.25 -4.85
CA ASP A 111 4.76 -22.01 -4.46
C ASP A 111 6.03 -21.34 -5.02
N TYR A 112 6.65 -20.49 -4.19
CA TYR A 112 7.90 -19.81 -4.53
C TYR A 112 9.09 -20.78 -4.64
N LYS A 113 9.11 -21.89 -3.87
CA LYS A 113 10.20 -22.87 -3.93
C LYS A 113 10.22 -23.56 -5.28
N ARG A 114 9.03 -23.87 -5.79
CA ARG A 114 8.85 -24.38 -7.15
C ARG A 114 9.25 -23.34 -8.20
N PHE A 115 8.83 -22.08 -8.05
CA PHE A 115 9.26 -20.99 -8.92
C PHE A 115 10.80 -20.92 -9.03
N LEU A 116 11.50 -20.91 -7.90
CA LEU A 116 12.97 -20.83 -7.86
C LEU A 116 13.66 -21.99 -8.58
N LYS A 117 13.12 -23.21 -8.47
CA LYS A 117 13.65 -24.38 -9.20
C LYS A 117 13.49 -24.28 -10.72
N PHE A 118 12.54 -23.47 -11.18
CA PHE A 118 12.20 -23.32 -12.59
C PHE A 118 12.63 -21.97 -13.19
N ALA A 119 13.17 -21.05 -12.40
CA ALA A 119 13.75 -19.81 -12.87
C ALA A 119 15.11 -20.05 -13.57
N ARG A 120 15.37 -19.31 -14.64
CA ARG A 120 16.64 -19.29 -15.39
C ARG A 120 16.96 -17.88 -15.83
N VAL A 121 18.21 -17.62 -16.18
CA VAL A 121 18.59 -16.38 -16.87
C VAL A 121 18.71 -16.68 -18.36
N CYS A 122 18.02 -15.91 -19.19
CA CYS A 122 18.09 -16.01 -20.66
C CYS A 122 18.38 -14.63 -21.28
N ASP A 123 18.96 -14.65 -22.47
CA ASP A 123 19.24 -13.45 -23.25
C ASP A 123 17.95 -12.95 -23.94
N VAL A 124 17.64 -11.66 -23.75
CA VAL A 124 16.53 -10.94 -24.41
C VAL A 124 17.07 -9.62 -24.95
N GLY A 125 17.25 -9.54 -26.27
CA GLY A 125 17.94 -8.39 -26.88
C GLY A 125 19.39 -8.31 -26.39
N ASN A 126 19.78 -7.18 -25.80
CA ASN A 126 21.10 -6.98 -25.19
C ASN A 126 21.12 -7.16 -23.67
N ARG A 127 20.03 -7.66 -23.07
CA ARG A 127 19.86 -7.81 -21.62
C ARG A 127 19.69 -9.28 -21.25
N LYS A 128 20.06 -9.60 -20.01
CA LYS A 128 19.80 -10.90 -19.40
C LYS A 128 18.66 -10.76 -18.42
N HIS A 129 17.56 -11.49 -18.65
CA HIS A 129 16.36 -11.46 -17.80
C HIS A 129 16.16 -12.81 -17.12
N ILE A 130 15.57 -12.77 -15.91
CA ILE A 130 14.96 -13.94 -15.27
C ILE A 130 13.77 -14.38 -16.13
N CYS A 131 13.87 -15.61 -16.61
CA CYS A 131 12.84 -16.31 -17.36
C CYS A 131 12.31 -17.49 -16.54
N VAL A 132 11.02 -17.78 -16.69
CA VAL A 132 10.36 -18.85 -15.94
C VAL A 132 9.97 -19.97 -16.89
N ARG A 133 9.95 -21.20 -16.40
CA ARG A 133 9.46 -22.35 -17.16
C ARG A 133 8.01 -22.11 -17.64
N ASP A 134 7.74 -22.32 -18.92
CA ASP A 134 6.43 -22.19 -19.57
C ASP A 134 5.23 -22.71 -18.74
N LYS A 135 5.32 -23.93 -18.21
CA LYS A 135 4.26 -24.58 -17.41
C LYS A 135 3.96 -23.90 -16.07
N GLU A 136 4.78 -22.95 -15.62
CA GLU A 136 4.57 -22.23 -14.37
C GLU A 136 3.69 -20.99 -14.54
N VAL A 137 3.22 -20.68 -15.75
CA VAL A 137 2.35 -19.52 -16.00
C VAL A 137 1.13 -19.48 -15.07
N TRP A 138 0.52 -20.63 -14.77
CA TRP A 138 -0.58 -20.74 -13.79
C TRP A 138 -0.15 -20.42 -12.36
N ASN A 139 1.06 -20.83 -11.96
CA ASN A 139 1.62 -20.51 -10.64
C ASN A 139 1.78 -18.98 -10.50
N LEU A 140 2.15 -18.27 -11.57
CA LEU A 140 2.25 -16.81 -11.57
C LEU A 140 0.88 -16.13 -11.48
N TYR A 141 -0.11 -16.58 -12.24
CA TYR A 141 -1.48 -16.07 -12.09
C TYR A 141 -2.03 -16.30 -10.68
N ASN A 142 -1.75 -17.48 -10.08
CA ASN A 142 -2.11 -17.77 -8.69
C ASN A 142 -1.41 -16.83 -7.69
N MET A 143 -0.16 -16.43 -7.94
CA MET A 143 0.54 -15.44 -7.14
C MET A 143 -0.22 -14.11 -7.10
N PHE A 144 -0.55 -13.55 -8.27
CA PHE A 144 -1.26 -12.27 -8.35
C PHE A 144 -2.69 -12.37 -7.82
N TYR A 145 -3.38 -13.49 -8.05
CA TYR A 145 -4.71 -13.72 -7.47
C TYR A 145 -4.65 -13.85 -5.94
N THR A 146 -3.63 -14.52 -5.39
CA THR A 146 -3.42 -14.61 -3.94
C THR A 146 -3.15 -13.22 -3.37
N ARG A 147 -2.29 -12.42 -4.01
CA ARG A 147 -2.04 -11.01 -3.63
C ARG A 147 -3.33 -10.20 -3.63
N TYR A 148 -4.09 -10.24 -4.72
CA TYR A 148 -5.38 -9.55 -4.82
C TYR A 148 -6.31 -9.98 -3.68
N GLY A 149 -6.44 -11.28 -3.46
CA GLY A 149 -7.27 -11.85 -2.40
C GLY A 149 -6.84 -11.43 -0.99
N LEU A 150 -5.54 -11.35 -0.73
CA LEU A 150 -4.97 -10.85 0.53
C LEU A 150 -5.37 -9.38 0.71
N TYR A 151 -5.03 -8.52 -0.25
CA TYR A 151 -5.35 -7.09 -0.20
C TYR A 151 -6.85 -6.83 -0.01
N ARG A 152 -7.70 -7.53 -0.76
CA ARG A 152 -9.15 -7.37 -0.68
C ARG A 152 -9.73 -7.79 0.68
N ARG A 153 -9.25 -8.89 1.25
CA ARG A 153 -9.84 -9.51 2.45
C ARG A 153 -9.24 -9.00 3.75
N THR A 154 -7.98 -8.56 3.75
CA THR A 154 -7.23 -8.23 4.97
C THR A 154 -6.73 -6.79 4.95
N CYS A 155 -5.77 -6.45 4.09
CA CYS A 155 -5.16 -5.10 4.04
C CYS A 155 -6.20 -4.00 3.79
N HIS A 156 -7.24 -4.30 3.00
CA HIS A 156 -8.37 -3.43 2.75
C HIS A 156 -9.68 -4.01 3.28
N HIS A 157 -9.64 -4.64 4.45
CA HIS A 157 -10.87 -4.95 5.17
C HIS A 157 -11.53 -3.66 5.67
N ARG A 158 -12.86 -3.56 5.59
CA ARG A 158 -13.60 -2.33 5.94
C ARG A 158 -13.31 -1.80 7.35
N VAL A 159 -13.04 -2.69 8.31
CA VAL A 159 -12.71 -2.33 9.70
C VAL A 159 -11.23 -1.95 9.84
N VAL A 160 -10.34 -2.54 9.03
CA VAL A 160 -8.93 -2.14 9.01
C VAL A 160 -8.84 -0.72 8.47
N ASN A 161 -9.45 -0.43 7.31
CA ASN A 161 -9.45 0.92 6.73
C ASN A 161 -9.95 1.99 7.72
N VAL A 162 -11.04 1.72 8.47
CA VAL A 162 -11.56 2.72 9.42
C VAL A 162 -10.64 2.95 10.60
N ILE A 163 -9.95 1.90 11.08
CA ILE A 163 -8.92 2.05 12.12
C ILE A 163 -7.75 2.87 11.59
N GLU A 164 -7.26 2.60 10.38
CA GLU A 164 -6.18 3.37 9.74
C GLU A 164 -6.56 4.85 9.58
N ILE A 165 -7.79 5.13 9.13
CA ILE A 165 -8.33 6.50 9.04
C ILE A 165 -8.29 7.18 10.41
N MET A 166 -8.79 6.52 11.45
CA MET A 166 -8.82 7.07 12.81
C MET A 166 -7.41 7.30 13.36
N ILE A 167 -6.46 6.40 13.12
CA ILE A 167 -5.05 6.57 13.50
C ILE A 167 -4.45 7.77 12.75
N GLY A 168 -4.67 7.89 11.45
CA GLY A 168 -4.21 9.02 10.65
C GLY A 168 -4.75 10.36 11.17
N GLU A 169 -6.03 10.43 11.50
CA GLU A 169 -6.64 11.62 12.11
C GLU A 169 -6.05 11.94 13.49
N ALA A 170 -5.82 10.94 14.32
CA ALA A 170 -5.20 11.12 15.63
C ALA A 170 -3.77 11.66 15.49
N PHE A 171 -2.95 11.08 14.60
CA PHE A 171 -1.58 11.56 14.36
C PHE A 171 -1.56 12.95 13.74
N GLY A 172 -2.47 13.26 12.83
CA GLY A 172 -2.61 14.63 12.30
C GLY A 172 -2.93 15.66 13.39
N LYS A 173 -3.74 15.30 14.39
CA LYS A 173 -4.03 16.17 15.55
C LYS A 173 -2.86 16.26 16.53
N ALA A 174 -2.05 15.20 16.64
CA ALA A 174 -0.89 15.16 17.52
C ALA A 174 0.35 15.85 16.93
N ASP A 175 0.45 15.97 15.60
CA ASP A 175 1.67 16.31 14.87
C ASP A 175 2.39 17.57 15.39
N LYS A 176 1.66 18.67 15.60
CA LYS A 176 2.25 19.93 16.08
C LYS A 176 2.80 19.86 17.50
N TYR A 177 2.30 18.93 18.32
CA TYR A 177 2.59 18.85 19.76
C TYR A 177 3.56 17.73 20.10
N PHE A 178 3.47 16.61 19.40
CA PHE A 178 4.33 15.46 19.63
C PHE A 178 5.74 15.73 19.08
N LYS A 179 6.76 15.67 19.95
CA LYS A 179 8.15 15.99 19.60
C LYS A 179 9.06 14.79 19.67
N ILE A 180 9.82 14.57 18.60
CA ILE A 180 10.80 13.50 18.46
C ILE A 180 12.19 14.14 18.41
N LYS A 181 13.11 13.64 19.24
CA LYS A 181 14.50 14.12 19.27
C LYS A 181 15.25 13.63 18.04
N GLY A 182 15.70 14.54 17.18
CA GLY A 182 16.52 14.26 16.01
C GLY A 182 18.02 14.43 16.26
N SER A 183 18.73 14.80 15.20
CA SER A 183 20.17 15.02 15.21
C SER A 183 20.59 16.19 16.11
N LYS A 184 21.87 16.20 16.45
CA LYS A 184 22.53 17.30 17.15
C LYS A 184 23.00 18.32 16.12
N VAL A 185 22.58 19.57 16.26
CA VAL A 185 22.97 20.69 15.39
C VAL A 185 23.83 21.66 16.19
N LYS A 186 24.90 22.17 15.58
CA LYS A 186 25.76 23.20 16.19
C LYS A 186 25.24 24.58 15.80
N VAL A 187 24.79 25.36 16.78
CA VAL A 187 24.33 26.74 16.60
C VAL A 187 25.10 27.62 17.58
N ASP A 188 25.81 28.63 17.08
CA ASP A 188 26.56 29.60 17.90
C ASP A 188 27.49 28.98 18.95
N SER A 189 28.20 27.91 18.56
CA SER A 189 29.11 27.12 19.42
C SER A 189 28.45 26.22 20.48
N GLU A 190 27.13 26.20 20.58
CA GLU A 190 26.38 25.26 21.42
C GLU A 190 25.81 24.09 20.59
N VAL A 191 25.79 22.90 21.19
CA VAL A 191 25.18 21.71 20.58
C VAL A 191 23.75 21.57 21.07
N LYS A 192 22.77 21.75 20.18
CA LYS A 192 21.34 21.59 20.48
C LYS A 192 20.78 20.37 19.78
N VAL A 193 19.82 19.71 20.43
CA VAL A 193 19.08 18.58 19.84
C VAL A 193 17.86 19.14 19.14
N GLU A 194 17.69 18.83 17.86
CA GLU A 194 16.51 19.22 17.12
C GLU A 194 15.27 18.45 17.59
N LEU A 195 14.12 19.14 17.69
CA LEU A 195 12.84 18.55 18.06
C LEU A 195 11.90 18.59 16.85
N LEU A 196 11.71 17.44 16.21
CA LEU A 196 10.89 17.30 15.01
C LEU A 196 9.47 16.86 15.36
N THR A 197 8.50 17.23 14.52
CA THR A 197 7.13 16.72 14.56
C THR A 197 7.08 15.29 14.01
N ILE A 198 5.90 14.66 14.04
CA ILE A 198 5.70 13.32 13.46
C ILE A 198 5.98 13.37 11.96
N SER A 199 5.40 14.37 11.27
CA SER A 199 5.60 14.65 9.86
C SER A 199 7.02 15.11 9.53
N GLY A 200 7.69 15.79 10.45
CA GLY A 200 9.05 16.30 10.26
C GLY A 200 10.12 15.22 10.40
N ALA A 201 9.85 14.15 11.14
CA ALA A 201 10.83 13.11 11.45
C ALA A 201 11.40 12.40 10.21
N VAL A 202 10.68 12.35 9.09
CA VAL A 202 11.18 11.75 7.84
C VAL A 202 12.40 12.48 7.26
N ASN A 203 12.63 13.73 7.66
CA ASN A 203 13.76 14.54 7.19
C ASN A 203 15.04 14.30 8.01
N ASP A 204 14.97 13.54 9.11
CA ASP A 204 16.09 13.29 10.01
C ASP A 204 16.09 11.82 10.45
N MET A 205 17.06 11.03 9.98
CA MET A 205 17.08 9.58 10.23
C MET A 205 17.31 9.21 11.71
N VAL A 206 17.88 10.11 12.51
CA VAL A 206 18.00 9.93 13.98
C VAL A 206 16.64 10.01 14.67
N ALA A 207 15.78 10.92 14.22
CA ALA A 207 14.38 11.01 14.66
C ALA A 207 13.54 9.88 14.06
N TYR A 208 13.69 9.61 12.76
CA TYR A 208 12.93 8.57 12.07
C TYR A 208 13.15 7.18 12.68
N THR A 209 14.38 6.86 13.12
CA THR A 209 14.70 5.63 13.86
C THR A 209 13.83 5.45 15.12
N LYS A 210 13.37 6.55 15.72
CA LYS A 210 12.54 6.55 16.94
C LYS A 210 11.04 6.61 16.62
N LEU A 211 10.67 6.91 15.38
CA LEU A 211 9.29 6.94 14.94
C LEU A 211 8.83 5.52 14.61
N THR A 212 8.17 4.90 15.59
CA THR A 212 7.65 3.52 15.51
C THR A 212 6.21 3.49 16.01
N ASP A 213 5.55 2.33 15.93
CA ASP A 213 4.20 2.12 16.46
C ASP A 213 4.05 2.49 17.96
N ALA A 214 5.16 2.62 18.69
CA ALA A 214 5.16 3.11 20.07
C ALA A 214 4.48 4.48 20.21
N ILE A 215 4.47 5.31 19.16
CA ILE A 215 3.79 6.60 19.13
C ILE A 215 2.31 6.49 19.47
N PHE A 216 1.64 5.40 19.07
CA PHE A 216 0.25 5.14 19.40
C PHE A 216 0.05 5.14 20.92
N LEU A 217 0.86 4.35 21.65
CA LEU A 217 0.78 4.24 23.10
C LEU A 217 1.26 5.50 23.80
N GLN A 218 2.27 6.17 23.27
CA GLN A 218 2.79 7.43 23.83
C GLN A 218 1.74 8.55 23.79
N ILE A 219 0.94 8.65 22.71
CA ILE A 219 -0.19 9.58 22.65
C ILE A 219 -1.32 9.11 23.58
N LEU A 220 -1.69 7.83 23.52
CA LEU A 220 -2.80 7.27 24.31
C LEU A 220 -2.59 7.48 25.83
N TYR A 221 -1.35 7.33 26.31
CA TYR A 221 -1.01 7.47 27.73
C TYR A 221 -0.48 8.86 28.11
N SER A 222 -0.48 9.81 27.19
CA SER A 222 -0.03 11.17 27.50
C SER A 222 -0.97 11.88 28.49
N SER A 223 -0.36 12.70 29.34
CA SER A 223 -1.04 13.67 30.22
C SER A 223 -1.01 15.09 29.66
N ASP A 224 -0.40 15.32 28.50
CA ASP A 224 -0.36 16.64 27.86
C ASP A 224 -1.75 17.04 27.35
N PRO A 225 -2.34 18.15 27.85
CA PRO A 225 -3.66 18.62 27.41
C PRO A 225 -3.72 18.90 25.90
N ASN A 226 -2.59 19.24 25.27
CA ASN A 226 -2.53 19.50 23.84
C ASN A 226 -2.77 18.23 22.99
N LEU A 227 -2.52 17.04 23.55
CA LEU A 227 -2.72 15.76 22.88
C LEU A 227 -4.11 15.15 23.12
N SER A 228 -4.98 15.84 23.87
CA SER A 228 -6.33 15.36 24.23
C SER A 228 -7.16 14.93 23.02
N ALA A 229 -7.24 15.77 21.99
CA ALA A 229 -8.05 15.47 20.80
C ALA A 229 -7.53 14.26 19.99
N ALA A 230 -6.22 14.01 20.00
CA ALA A 230 -5.64 12.81 19.39
C ALA A 230 -5.91 11.57 20.25
N LYS A 231 -5.69 11.70 21.56
CA LYS A 231 -5.94 10.66 22.56
C LYS A 231 -7.39 10.18 22.54
N GLU A 232 -8.37 11.07 22.48
CA GLU A 232 -9.80 10.72 22.39
C GLU A 232 -10.12 9.81 21.19
N ILE A 233 -9.47 10.03 20.04
CA ILE A 233 -9.65 9.18 18.85
C ILE A 233 -9.03 7.79 19.09
N LEU A 234 -7.83 7.72 19.67
CA LEU A 234 -7.18 6.45 19.99
C LEU A 234 -7.96 5.67 21.06
N GLU A 235 -8.52 6.35 22.07
CA GLU A 235 -9.41 5.74 23.06
C GLU A 235 -10.65 5.14 22.41
N LYS A 236 -11.26 5.83 21.43
CA LYS A 236 -12.37 5.25 20.65
C LYS A 236 -11.96 3.95 19.95
N ILE A 237 -10.75 3.87 19.39
CA ILE A 237 -10.25 2.63 18.77
C ILE A 237 -10.17 1.50 19.81
N VAL A 238 -9.55 1.76 20.98
CA VAL A 238 -9.41 0.78 22.06
C VAL A 238 -10.77 0.30 22.59
N HIS A 239 -11.75 1.21 22.70
CA HIS A 239 -13.12 0.89 23.11
C HIS A 239 -14.00 0.37 21.96
N ARG A 240 -13.42 0.13 20.77
CA ARG A 240 -14.12 -0.38 19.59
C ARG A 240 -15.28 0.51 19.10
N LYS A 241 -15.20 1.81 19.38
CA LYS A 241 -16.13 2.87 18.94
C LYS A 241 -15.67 3.48 17.61
N PHE A 242 -15.66 2.66 16.56
CA PHE A 242 -15.20 3.08 15.22
C PHE A 242 -16.22 3.95 14.49
N TYR A 243 -15.77 4.70 13.47
CA TYR A 243 -16.70 5.35 12.55
C TYR A 243 -17.61 4.32 11.85
N SER A 244 -18.87 4.69 11.69
CA SER A 244 -19.91 3.79 11.18
C SER A 244 -19.80 3.60 9.68
N TYR A 245 -19.64 2.37 9.22
CA TYR A 245 -19.60 2.02 7.81
C TYR A 245 -20.96 2.25 7.12
N LEU A 246 -20.96 3.03 6.04
CA LEU A 246 -22.17 3.38 5.28
C LEU A 246 -22.39 2.46 4.07
N GLY A 247 -21.31 2.08 3.39
CA GLY A 247 -21.39 1.20 2.22
C GLY A 247 -20.09 1.18 1.41
N GLU A 248 -20.09 0.32 0.38
CA GLU A 248 -19.02 0.21 -0.60
C GLU A 248 -19.61 0.22 -2.01
N ALA A 249 -18.96 0.98 -2.89
CA ALA A 249 -19.25 1.04 -4.30
C ALA A 249 -17.96 0.94 -5.13
N THR A 250 -18.11 0.75 -6.44
CA THR A 250 -17.01 0.77 -7.40
C THR A 250 -17.33 1.67 -8.57
N SER A 251 -16.32 2.38 -9.06
CA SER A 251 -16.43 3.15 -10.29
C SER A 251 -16.16 2.27 -11.51
N ASN A 252 -16.43 2.79 -12.71
CA ASN A 252 -16.14 2.10 -13.95
C ASN A 252 -14.61 1.91 -14.10
N PRO A 253 -14.11 0.68 -14.33
CA PRO A 253 -12.67 0.42 -14.47
C PRO A 253 -12.00 1.22 -15.60
N THR A 254 -12.76 1.67 -16.60
CA THR A 254 -12.24 2.52 -17.68
C THR A 254 -12.03 3.99 -17.27
N SER A 255 -12.53 4.41 -16.11
CA SER A 255 -12.32 5.75 -15.58
C SER A 255 -10.88 5.93 -15.10
N LYS A 256 -10.08 6.70 -15.85
CA LYS A 256 -8.68 6.98 -15.51
C LYS A 256 -8.49 7.95 -14.34
N GLN A 257 -9.55 8.64 -13.90
CA GLN A 257 -9.45 9.60 -12.80
C GLN A 257 -9.87 8.96 -11.49
N THR A 258 -9.00 9.10 -10.48
CA THR A 258 -9.33 8.80 -9.09
C THR A 258 -10.22 9.90 -8.53
N PRO A 259 -11.44 9.59 -8.07
CA PRO A 259 -12.29 10.56 -7.40
C PRO A 259 -11.59 11.20 -6.20
N ASP A 260 -11.75 12.51 -6.07
CA ASP A 260 -11.24 13.25 -4.93
C ASP A 260 -12.04 12.89 -3.67
N LYS A 261 -11.34 12.41 -2.63
CA LYS A 261 -11.92 11.94 -1.37
C LYS A 261 -12.65 13.05 -0.62
N ILE A 262 -12.05 14.24 -0.57
CA ILE A 262 -12.59 15.39 0.17
C ILE A 262 -13.85 15.88 -0.52
N LYS A 263 -13.81 16.01 -1.85
CA LYS A 263 -14.97 16.36 -2.66
C LYS A 263 -16.11 15.36 -2.46
N LEU A 264 -15.81 14.05 -2.45
CA LEU A 264 -16.84 13.03 -2.21
C LEU A 264 -17.45 13.12 -0.80
N SER A 265 -16.67 13.46 0.24
CA SER A 265 -17.23 13.73 1.57
C SER A 265 -18.20 14.92 1.58
N GLY A 266 -17.86 16.02 0.89
CA GLY A 266 -18.75 17.19 0.76
C GLY A 266 -20.02 16.91 -0.05
N GLU A 267 -19.88 16.15 -1.14
CA GLU A 267 -21.02 15.69 -1.94
C GLU A 267 -21.91 14.72 -1.17
N LEU A 268 -21.35 13.84 -0.34
CA LEU A 268 -22.11 12.98 0.58
C LEU A 268 -22.90 13.81 1.58
N ALA A 269 -22.29 14.81 2.22
CA ALA A 269 -22.99 15.71 3.15
C ALA A 269 -24.16 16.44 2.46
N THR A 270 -23.97 16.86 1.20
CA THR A 270 -25.01 17.49 0.38
C THR A 270 -26.15 16.52 0.07
N ALA A 271 -25.82 15.27 -0.29
CA ALA A 271 -26.82 14.24 -0.56
C ALA A 271 -27.66 13.90 0.68
N VAL A 272 -27.04 13.87 1.86
CA VAL A 272 -27.73 13.67 3.15
C VAL A 272 -28.70 14.81 3.44
N LYS A 273 -28.27 16.07 3.30
CA LYS A 273 -29.14 17.26 3.49
C LYS A 273 -30.31 17.32 2.52
N ARG A 274 -30.12 16.87 1.27
CA ARG A 274 -31.21 16.79 0.29
C ARG A 274 -32.27 15.76 0.73
N GLY A 275 -31.86 14.65 1.32
CA GLY A 275 -32.75 13.61 1.81
C GLY A 275 -33.47 13.97 3.12
N ASP A 276 -32.82 14.74 4.00
CA ASP A 276 -33.39 15.25 5.24
C ASP A 276 -32.85 16.66 5.55
N PRO A 277 -33.57 17.73 5.16
CA PRO A 277 -33.11 19.11 5.36
C PRO A 277 -33.00 19.56 6.81
N ASN A 278 -33.67 18.86 7.75
CA ASN A 278 -33.64 19.21 9.17
C ASN A 278 -32.42 18.65 9.90
N LEU A 279 -31.73 17.69 9.28
CA LEU A 279 -30.57 17.02 9.85
C LEU A 279 -29.33 17.90 9.76
N ARG A 280 -28.68 18.15 10.90
CA ARG A 280 -27.45 18.96 10.97
C ARG A 280 -26.22 18.09 10.74
N CYS A 281 -25.68 18.13 9.53
CA CYS A 281 -24.39 17.55 9.21
C CYS A 281 -23.47 18.48 8.41
N THR A 282 -22.19 18.20 8.47
CA THR A 282 -21.12 18.87 7.70
C THR A 282 -20.31 17.82 6.94
N GLU A 283 -19.42 18.25 6.06
CA GLU A 283 -18.49 17.34 5.37
C GLU A 283 -17.53 16.64 6.35
N GLU A 284 -17.20 17.27 7.48
CA GLU A 284 -16.31 16.72 8.51
C GLU A 284 -16.92 15.50 9.23
N ASP A 285 -18.25 15.35 9.19
CA ASP A 285 -18.97 14.22 9.75
C ASP A 285 -18.79 12.94 8.92
N PHE A 286 -18.25 13.05 7.70
CA PHE A 286 -18.14 11.95 6.75
C PHE A 286 -16.70 11.74 6.27
N VAL A 287 -16.33 10.48 6.12
CA VAL A 287 -15.07 10.10 5.49
C VAL A 287 -15.37 9.21 4.30
N VAL A 288 -14.93 9.62 3.11
CA VAL A 288 -14.94 8.78 1.92
C VAL A 288 -13.52 8.37 1.59
N ASP A 289 -13.26 7.06 1.64
CA ASP A 289 -12.01 6.47 1.24
C ASP A 289 -12.10 5.90 -0.17
N VAL A 290 -11.04 6.10 -0.96
CA VAL A 290 -10.93 5.64 -2.34
C VAL A 290 -9.57 4.98 -2.50
N PHE A 291 -9.57 3.75 -2.99
CA PHE A 291 -8.35 2.98 -3.23
C PHE A 291 -8.51 2.05 -4.43
N VAL A 292 -7.38 1.65 -5.02
CA VAL A 292 -7.33 0.75 -6.18
C VAL A 292 -6.84 -0.62 -5.72
N LEU A 293 -7.46 -1.67 -6.25
CA LEU A 293 -6.99 -3.05 -6.17
C LEU A 293 -6.55 -3.46 -7.57
N ASP A 294 -5.32 -3.93 -7.70
CA ASP A 294 -4.76 -4.33 -8.99
C ASP A 294 -3.82 -5.54 -8.88
N TYR A 295 -3.32 -5.99 -10.03
CA TYR A 295 -2.29 -7.03 -10.11
C TYR A 295 -0.86 -6.48 -9.99
N GLY A 296 -0.68 -5.29 -9.40
CA GLY A 296 0.63 -4.64 -9.20
C GLY A 296 1.10 -3.78 -10.37
N MET A 297 0.29 -3.67 -11.43
CA MET A 297 0.62 -2.91 -12.65
C MET A 297 -0.56 -2.09 -13.19
N LYS A 298 -1.43 -1.58 -12.31
CA LYS A 298 -2.67 -0.88 -12.69
C LYS A 298 -3.50 -1.77 -13.63
N GLU A 299 -3.97 -1.23 -14.76
CA GLU A 299 -4.79 -1.95 -15.75
C GLU A 299 -4.02 -3.01 -16.57
N LYS A 300 -2.69 -3.08 -16.46
CA LYS A 300 -1.88 -4.01 -17.26
C LYS A 300 -1.82 -5.39 -16.60
N ASN A 301 -1.82 -6.43 -17.42
CA ASN A 301 -1.50 -7.78 -16.98
C ASN A 301 0.01 -7.91 -16.75
N PRO A 302 0.50 -8.16 -15.53
CA PRO A 302 1.92 -8.32 -15.28
C PRO A 302 2.54 -9.52 -16.02
N ILE A 303 1.74 -10.55 -16.34
CA ILE A 303 2.21 -11.75 -17.04
C ILE A 303 2.66 -11.44 -18.48
N ASP A 304 2.11 -10.40 -19.10
CA ASP A 304 2.50 -9.98 -20.46
C ASP A 304 3.97 -9.52 -20.51
N LYS A 305 4.54 -9.12 -19.36
CA LYS A 305 5.94 -8.70 -19.20
C LYS A 305 6.85 -9.80 -18.63
N VAL A 306 6.36 -11.03 -18.54
CA VAL A 306 7.17 -12.17 -18.08
C VAL A 306 7.75 -12.89 -19.29
N TYR A 307 9.06 -13.16 -19.23
CA TYR A 307 9.73 -14.03 -20.19
C TYR A 307 9.69 -15.48 -19.71
N PHE A 308 9.40 -16.38 -20.63
CA PHE A 308 9.31 -17.81 -20.42
C PHE A 308 10.31 -18.58 -21.28
N TYR A 309 10.62 -19.82 -20.89
CA TYR A 309 11.40 -20.75 -21.71
C TYR A 309 10.77 -22.14 -21.76
N SER A 310 11.06 -22.89 -22.82
CA SER A 310 10.52 -24.23 -23.07
C SER A 310 11.56 -25.33 -22.79
N LYS A 311 11.16 -26.62 -22.85
CA LYS A 311 12.02 -27.74 -22.36
C LYS A 311 13.07 -28.04 -23.39
N ASN A 312 12.62 -27.92 -24.63
CA ASN A 312 13.40 -28.18 -25.81
C ASN A 312 14.34 -26.98 -26.06
N ASN A 313 13.91 -25.75 -25.76
CA ASN A 313 14.71 -24.54 -25.94
C ASN A 313 14.90 -23.78 -24.61
N PRO A 314 15.79 -24.22 -23.70
CA PRO A 314 15.95 -23.63 -22.37
C PRO A 314 16.69 -22.30 -22.31
N ARG A 315 17.22 -21.81 -23.45
CA ARG A 315 17.91 -20.52 -23.57
C ARG A 315 17.13 -19.49 -24.38
N GLU A 316 16.03 -19.90 -25.02
CA GLU A 316 15.21 -19.03 -25.84
C GLU A 316 14.06 -18.49 -24.99
N ALA A 317 14.02 -17.17 -24.87
CA ALA A 317 12.98 -16.46 -24.14
C ALA A 317 11.81 -16.08 -25.06
N PHE A 318 10.58 -16.27 -24.58
CA PHE A 318 9.36 -15.84 -25.26
C PHE A 318 8.31 -15.38 -24.25
N ASN A 319 7.33 -14.60 -24.69
CA ASN A 319 6.18 -14.23 -23.86
C ASN A 319 5.00 -15.17 -24.15
N ILE A 320 4.13 -15.38 -23.16
CA ILE A 320 2.90 -16.16 -23.31
C ILE A 320 1.72 -15.19 -23.23
N ARG A 321 0.86 -15.17 -24.25
CA ARG A 321 -0.36 -14.34 -24.22
C ARG A 321 -1.43 -14.97 -23.34
N ARG A 322 -2.29 -14.14 -22.76
CA ARG A 322 -3.40 -14.57 -21.90
C ARG A 322 -4.29 -15.63 -22.56
N GLU A 323 -4.59 -15.47 -23.85
CA GLU A 323 -5.43 -16.39 -24.64
C GLU A 323 -4.79 -17.77 -24.82
N GLU A 324 -3.46 -17.86 -24.76
CA GLU A 324 -2.71 -19.12 -24.82
C GLU A 324 -2.75 -19.87 -23.48
N VAL A 325 -3.15 -19.19 -22.39
CA VAL A 325 -3.27 -19.78 -21.06
C VAL A 325 -4.71 -20.23 -20.80
N SER A 326 -5.67 -19.29 -20.82
CA SER A 326 -7.09 -19.59 -20.63
C SER A 326 -7.97 -18.35 -20.84
N TYR A 327 -9.13 -18.56 -21.48
CA TYR A 327 -10.20 -17.56 -21.57
C TYR A 327 -10.96 -17.34 -20.25
N LEU A 328 -10.72 -18.17 -19.22
CA LEU A 328 -11.30 -18.00 -17.88
C LEU A 328 -10.47 -17.06 -16.98
N LEU A 329 -9.37 -16.51 -17.50
CA LEU A 329 -8.61 -15.46 -16.81
C LEU A 329 -9.35 -14.12 -16.84
N LEU A 330 -9.00 -13.25 -15.88
CA LEU A 330 -9.56 -11.90 -15.80
C LEU A 330 -9.32 -11.12 -17.11
N VAL A 331 -10.26 -10.23 -17.42
CA VAL A 331 -10.17 -9.27 -18.53
C VAL A 331 -9.72 -7.89 -18.03
N ASN A 332 -10.08 -7.55 -16.78
CA ASN A 332 -9.68 -6.33 -16.10
C ASN A 332 -8.73 -6.68 -14.95
N PHE A 333 -7.61 -5.97 -14.86
CA PHE A 333 -6.56 -6.22 -13.86
C PHE A 333 -6.51 -5.18 -12.74
N SER A 334 -7.43 -4.21 -12.77
CA SER A 334 -7.56 -3.17 -11.76
C SER A 334 -9.03 -2.80 -11.55
N GLU A 335 -9.35 -2.42 -10.33
CA GLU A 335 -10.64 -1.89 -9.93
C GLU A 335 -10.48 -0.84 -8.84
N GLN A 336 -11.35 0.16 -8.86
CA GLN A 336 -11.40 1.20 -7.84
C GLN A 336 -12.56 0.96 -6.88
N ILE A 337 -12.24 1.01 -5.59
CA ILE A 337 -13.18 0.82 -4.49
C ILE A 337 -13.40 2.14 -3.78
N ILE A 338 -14.66 2.45 -3.49
CA ILE A 338 -15.11 3.65 -2.79
C ILE A 338 -15.86 3.19 -1.54
N ARG A 339 -15.44 3.66 -0.37
CA ARG A 339 -16.08 3.35 0.92
C ARG A 339 -16.39 4.61 1.68
N ALA A 340 -17.57 4.66 2.27
CA ALA A 340 -17.99 5.79 3.08
C ALA A 340 -18.22 5.41 4.54
N TYR A 341 -17.88 6.32 5.44
CA TYR A 341 -18.02 6.19 6.88
C TYR A 341 -18.65 7.47 7.48
N CYS A 342 -19.40 7.32 8.56
CA CYS A 342 -19.97 8.42 9.34
C CYS A 342 -19.33 8.47 10.73
N LYS A 343 -18.82 9.64 11.13
CA LYS A 343 -18.18 9.84 12.43
C LYS A 343 -19.18 9.95 13.58
N LYS A 344 -20.41 10.41 13.29
CA LYS A 344 -21.52 10.43 14.25
C LYS A 344 -22.10 9.02 14.37
N THR A 345 -21.73 8.32 15.45
CA THR A 345 -22.11 6.92 15.70
C THR A 345 -23.36 6.77 16.55
N ASP A 346 -23.71 7.80 17.33
CA ASP A 346 -24.71 7.69 18.41
C ASP A 346 -26.10 8.21 18.00
N ASP A 347 -26.28 8.57 16.73
CA ASP A 347 -27.52 9.09 16.16
C ASP A 347 -28.02 8.18 15.03
N ASP A 348 -29.00 7.33 15.35
CA ASP A 348 -29.58 6.37 14.40
C ASP A 348 -30.27 7.05 13.20
N ASN A 349 -30.87 8.23 13.40
CA ASN A 349 -31.49 8.99 12.32
C ASN A 349 -30.42 9.51 11.36
N MET A 350 -29.32 10.04 11.91
CA MET A 350 -28.15 10.44 11.14
C MET A 350 -27.56 9.28 10.35
N LEU A 351 -27.38 8.10 10.97
CA LEU A 351 -26.83 6.92 10.28
C LEU A 351 -27.74 6.43 9.15
N LYS A 352 -29.06 6.45 9.36
CA LYS A 352 -30.03 6.10 8.31
C LYS A 352 -29.98 7.09 7.15
N ALA A 353 -29.98 8.39 7.44
CA ALA A 353 -29.87 9.44 6.44
C ALA A 353 -28.53 9.35 5.68
N ALA A 354 -27.43 9.09 6.39
CA ALA A 354 -26.10 8.91 5.82
C ALA A 354 -26.01 7.74 4.83
N LYS A 355 -26.61 6.59 5.16
CA LYS A 355 -26.69 5.44 4.25
C LYS A 355 -27.49 5.77 2.99
N ASN A 356 -28.61 6.46 3.14
CA ASN A 356 -29.42 6.91 2.00
C ASN A 356 -28.66 7.93 1.14
N GLY A 357 -27.99 8.90 1.77
CA GLY A 357 -27.14 9.87 1.10
C GLY A 357 -26.01 9.21 0.31
N PHE A 358 -25.38 8.15 0.85
CA PHE A 358 -24.37 7.40 0.12
C PHE A 358 -24.93 6.65 -1.10
N MET A 359 -26.10 6.02 -0.98
CA MET A 359 -26.75 5.38 -2.13
C MET A 359 -27.08 6.41 -3.22
N GLN A 360 -27.57 7.58 -2.81
CA GLN A 360 -27.89 8.65 -3.74
C GLN A 360 -26.64 9.24 -4.40
N LEU A 361 -25.55 9.44 -3.65
CA LEU A 361 -24.25 9.85 -4.21
C LEU A 361 -23.77 8.85 -5.25
N CYS A 362 -23.88 7.54 -4.97
CA CYS A 362 -23.51 6.50 -5.93
C CYS A 362 -24.35 6.59 -7.21
N GLN A 363 -25.66 6.81 -7.09
CA GLN A 363 -26.54 7.00 -8.23
C GLN A 363 -26.16 8.23 -9.05
N ASP A 364 -25.95 9.38 -8.39
CA ASP A 364 -25.60 10.65 -9.04
C ASP A 364 -24.25 10.56 -9.79
N LYS A 365 -23.33 9.70 -9.32
CA LYS A 365 -22.01 9.48 -9.92
C LYS A 365 -21.92 8.28 -10.86
N GLY A 366 -22.97 7.47 -10.96
CA GLY A 366 -22.94 6.21 -11.71
C GLY A 366 -22.02 5.14 -11.11
N PHE A 367 -21.80 5.16 -9.80
CA PHE A 367 -21.05 4.12 -9.09
C PHE A 367 -21.91 2.87 -8.87
N SER A 368 -21.30 1.70 -9.01
CA SER A 368 -21.95 0.40 -8.77
C SER A 368 -21.81 -0.01 -7.31
N ILE A 369 -22.92 -0.10 -6.58
CA ILE A 369 -22.93 -0.48 -5.17
C ILE A 369 -22.69 -1.99 -5.04
N ARG A 370 -21.71 -2.40 -4.20
CA ARG A 370 -21.39 -3.83 -3.97
C ARG A 370 -21.93 -4.37 -2.66
N GLN A 371 -22.09 -3.51 -1.65
CA GLN A 371 -22.58 -3.93 -0.34
C GLN A 371 -23.24 -2.76 0.38
N VAL A 372 -24.58 -2.77 0.47
CA VAL A 372 -25.30 -1.95 1.44
C VAL A 372 -25.41 -2.79 2.71
N CYS A 373 -25.05 -2.22 3.87
CA CYS A 373 -25.24 -2.90 5.14
C CYS A 373 -26.75 -3.08 5.37
N ALA A 374 -27.28 -4.26 5.07
CA ALA A 374 -28.61 -4.66 5.52
C ALA A 374 -28.61 -4.49 7.04
N SER A 375 -29.51 -3.65 7.56
CA SER A 375 -29.70 -3.47 8.99
C SER A 375 -29.80 -4.85 9.64
N SER A 376 -28.88 -5.16 10.54
CA SER A 376 -28.78 -6.42 11.27
C SER A 376 -29.96 -6.58 12.23
N LYS A 377 -31.13 -6.93 11.70
CA LYS A 377 -32.32 -7.34 12.46
C LYS A 377 -32.97 -8.63 11.95
N PHE A 378 -32.38 -9.34 10.97
CA PHE A 378 -33.07 -10.46 10.31
C PHE A 378 -32.39 -11.84 10.37
N TRP A 379 -31.43 -12.08 11.26
CA TRP A 379 -30.79 -13.41 11.41
C TRP A 379 -30.91 -14.04 12.80
N LEU A 380 -31.95 -13.71 13.55
CA LEU A 380 -32.34 -14.43 14.75
C LEU A 380 -33.85 -14.72 14.68
N HIS A 381 -34.24 -15.74 13.90
CA HIS A 381 -35.36 -16.64 14.14
C HIS A 381 -35.67 -17.43 12.87
N LYS A 382 -35.28 -18.70 12.87
CA LYS A 382 -35.98 -19.86 12.29
C LYS A 382 -34.93 -20.93 11.98
N ASN A 383 -34.64 -21.73 13.00
CA ASN A 383 -34.33 -23.15 12.87
C ASN A 383 -34.71 -23.79 14.21
N GLN A 384 -36.03 -23.83 14.45
CA GLN A 384 -36.68 -24.87 15.23
C GLN A 384 -37.71 -25.49 14.28
N VAL A 385 -37.35 -26.63 13.69
CA VAL A 385 -38.20 -27.83 13.55
C VAL A 385 -37.27 -29.02 13.61
#